data_AF-A0A177H8E5-F1
#
_entry.id   AF-A0A177H8E5-F1
#
_cell.length_a   1.000
_cell.length_b   1.000
_cell.length_c   1.000
_cell.angle_alpha   90.00
_cell.angle_beta   90.00
_cell.angle_gamma   90.00
#
_symmetry.space_group_name_H-M   'P 1'
#
loop_
_entity.id
_entity.type
_entity.pdbx_description
1 polymer ?
#
loop_
_entity_poly.entity_id
_entity_poly.type
_entity_poly.pdbx_seq_one_letter_code
_entity_poly.pdbx_strand_id
1 'polypeptide(L)' 'MGILMTGMGRDGAKGLLQIKDAGGKTVAQDETTSVVFGMPKAAIDLGASDKVVKLQDIAAEILHP' A
#
# COMPACT_ATOMS: atom_id res chain seq x y z
N MET A 1 -6.32 -0.97 9.35
CA MET A 1 -5.77 -1.38 8.05
C MET A 1 -5.47 -0.14 7.23
N GLY A 2 -4.38 -0.13 6.48
CA GLY A 2 -4.02 0.96 5.58
C GLY A 2 -3.75 0.45 4.18
N ILE A 3 -4.11 1.23 3.17
CA ILE A 3 -3.91 0.88 1.76
C ILE A 3 -3.32 2.10 1.05
N LEU A 4 -2.20 1.92 0.35
CA LEU A 4 -1.56 2.99 -0.42
C LEU A 4 -1.58 2.64 -1.92
N MET A 5 -2.33 3.43 -2.69
CA MET A 5 -2.58 3.21 -4.10
C MET A 5 -1.71 4.11 -4.99
N THR A 6 -1.84 3.94 -6.31
CA THR A 6 -1.20 4.75 -7.34
C THR A 6 -1.19 6.24 -7.00
N GLY A 7 -0.04 6.89 -7.24
CA GLY A 7 0.17 8.28 -6.91
C GLY A 7 1.64 8.67 -6.99
N MET A 8 1.90 9.97 -7.13
CA MET A 8 3.27 10.50 -7.20
C MET A 8 3.82 10.78 -5.81
N GLY A 9 5.14 10.62 -5.65
CA GLY A 9 5.85 11.03 -4.44
C GLY A 9 5.88 9.95 -3.37
N ARG A 10 5.91 10.38 -2.11
CA ARG A 10 6.11 9.50 -0.94
C ARG A 10 5.11 9.76 0.18
N ASP A 11 4.08 10.55 -0.09
CA ASP A 11 3.04 10.82 0.89
C ASP A 11 2.31 9.52 1.25
N GLY A 12 1.86 9.42 2.51
CA GLY A 12 1.24 8.22 3.05
C GLY A 12 2.18 7.07 3.40
N ALA A 13 3.41 6.96 2.87
CA ALA A 13 4.32 5.86 3.19
C ALA A 13 4.65 5.75 4.69
N LYS A 14 4.95 6.89 5.35
CA LYS A 14 5.18 6.93 6.81
C LYS A 14 3.91 6.65 7.60
N GLY A 15 2.76 7.14 7.15
CA GLY A 15 1.48 6.85 7.80
C GLY A 15 1.12 5.37 7.70
N LEU A 16 1.43 4.74 6.56
CA LEU A 16 1.27 3.31 6.37
C LEU A 16 2.19 2.51 7.31
N LEU A 17 3.44 2.94 7.48
CA LEU A 17 4.36 2.32 8.44
C LEU A 17 3.84 2.42 9.87
N GLN A 18 3.30 3.58 10.27
CA GLN A 18 2.70 3.76 11.59
C GLN A 18 1.51 2.82 11.83
N ILE A 19 0.69 2.55 10.80
CA ILE A 19 -0.40 1.57 10.90
C ILE A 19 0.17 0.17 11.13
N LYS A 20 1.22 -0.21 10.39
CA LYS A 20 1.90 -1.50 10.53
C LYS A 20 2.51 -1.68 11.92
N ASP A 21 3.25 -0.69 12.39
CA ASP A 21 3.92 -0.70 13.70
C ASP A 21 2.91 -0.81 14.85
N ALA A 22 1.69 -0.29 14.65
CA ALA A 22 0.57 -0.44 15.58
C ALA A 22 -0.14 -1.81 15.48
N GLY A 23 0.36 -2.75 14.66
CA GLY A 23 -0.22 -4.08 14.43
C GLY A 23 -1.34 -4.12 13.39
N GLY A 24 -1.57 -3.04 12.65
CA GLY A 24 -2.56 -2.98 11.58
C GLY A 24 -2.04 -3.59 10.27
N LYS A 25 -2.91 -4.24 9.51
CA LYS A 25 -2.58 -4.76 8.17
C LYS A 25 -2.36 -3.62 7.18
N THR A 26 -1.38 -3.78 6.30
CA THR A 26 -1.01 -2.77 5.30
C THR A 26 -0.85 -3.35 3.90
N VAL A 27 -1.41 -2.67 2.90
CA VAL A 27 -1.40 -3.11 1.50
C VAL A 27 -0.93 -1.98 0.59
N ALA A 28 -0.13 -2.31 -0.42
CA ALA A 28 0.25 -1.39 -1.48
C ALA A 28 -0.29 -1.89 -2.83
N GLN A 29 -0.71 -0.97 -3.70
CA GLN A 29 -1.07 -1.31 -5.09
C GLN A 29 0.19 -1.71 -5.87
N ASP A 30 0.10 -2.70 -6.73
CA ASP A 30 1.19 -3.15 -7.58
C ASP A 30 1.54 -2.17 -8.71
N GLU A 31 2.71 -2.35 -9.32
CA GLU A 31 3.16 -1.52 -10.42
C GLU A 31 2.32 -1.71 -11.68
N THR A 32 1.87 -2.94 -11.97
CA THR A 32 1.21 -3.27 -13.24
C THR A 32 -0.15 -2.61 -13.42
N THR A 33 -0.83 -2.30 -12.32
CA THR A 33 -2.13 -1.60 -12.34
C THR A 33 -2.04 -0.14 -11.91
N SER A 34 -0.87 0.34 -11.49
CA SER A 34 -0.65 1.72 -11.11
C SER A 34 -0.47 2.61 -12.34
N VAL A 35 -1.09 3.80 -12.32
CA VAL A 35 -0.80 4.84 -13.33
C VAL A 35 0.53 5.51 -13.03
N VAL A 36 0.80 5.75 -11.75
CA VAL A 36 2.08 6.26 -11.23
C VAL A 36 2.48 5.43 -10.02
N PHE A 37 3.52 4.63 -10.16
CA PHE A 37 4.05 3.77 -9.11
C PHE A 37 5.06 4.49 -8.21
N GLY A 38 4.68 5.68 -7.71
CA GLY A 38 5.51 6.49 -6.81
C GLY A 38 5.24 6.18 -5.34
N MET A 39 4.04 6.50 -4.88
CA MET A 39 3.62 6.29 -3.49
C MET A 39 3.65 4.82 -3.07
N PRO A 40 3.12 3.85 -3.85
CA PRO A 40 3.21 2.44 -3.47
C PRO A 40 4.65 1.96 -3.35
N LYS A 41 5.51 2.35 -4.31
CA LYS A 41 6.95 2.05 -4.27
C LYS A 41 7.61 2.61 -3.01
N ALA A 42 7.31 3.86 -2.64
CA ALA A 42 7.86 4.47 -1.43
C ALA A 42 7.43 3.72 -0.14
N ALA A 43 6.21 3.18 -0.09
CA ALA A 43 5.77 2.34 1.02
C ALA A 43 6.47 0.98 1.05
N ILE A 44 6.65 0.35 -0.12
CA ILE A 44 7.36 -0.94 -0.25
C ILE A 44 8.82 -0.79 0.18
N ASP A 45 9.52 0.21 -0.35
CA ASP A 45 10.93 0.50 -0.02
C ASP A 45 11.14 0.80 1.48
N LEU A 46 10.11 1.36 2.14
CA LEU A 46 10.10 1.65 3.57
C LEU A 46 9.76 0.42 4.44
N GLY A 47 9.38 -0.72 3.84
CA GLY A 47 8.89 -1.90 4.56
C GLY A 47 7.49 -1.73 5.17
N ALA A 48 6.77 -0.69 4.75
CA ALA A 48 5.48 -0.26 5.30
C ALA A 48 4.28 -1.06 4.75
N SER A 49 4.51 -2.02 3.85
CA SER A 49 3.49 -2.84 3.22
C SER A 49 3.69 -4.32 3.59
N ASP A 50 2.60 -5.01 3.95
CA ASP A 50 2.60 -6.46 4.19
C ASP A 50 2.27 -7.24 2.92
N LYS A 51 1.47 -6.66 2.02
CA LYS A 51 1.09 -7.23 0.73
C LYS A 51 1.12 -6.20 -0.39
N VAL A 52 1.55 -6.65 -1.57
CA VAL A 52 1.47 -5.88 -2.82
C VAL A 52 0.49 -6.60 -3.75
N VAL A 53 -0.59 -5.91 -4.16
CA VAL A 53 -1.70 -6.53 -4.91
C VAL A 53 -2.15 -5.66 -6.08
N LYS A 54 -2.77 -6.27 -7.09
CA LYS A 54 -3.36 -5.54 -8.22
C LYS A 54 -4.59 -4.75 -7.79
N LEU A 55 -4.91 -3.67 -8.52
CA LEU A 55 -6.08 -2.82 -8.25
C LEU A 55 -7.38 -3.62 -8.07
N GLN A 56 -7.62 -4.61 -8.93
CA GLN A 56 -8.82 -5.46 -8.89
C GLN A 56 -8.91 -6.34 -7.63
N ASP A 57 -7.79 -6.60 -6.96
CA ASP A 57 -7.72 -7.47 -5.78
C ASP A 57 -7.81 -6.66 -4.46
N ILE A 58 -7.64 -5.33 -4.50
CA ILE A 58 -7.68 -4.46 -3.30
C ILE A 58 -9.01 -4.59 -2.56
N ALA A 59 -10.13 -4.63 -3.28
CA ALA A 59 -11.45 -4.76 -2.65
C ALA A 59 -11.60 -6.09 -1.88
N ALA A 60 -11.03 -7.18 -2.41
CA ALA A 60 -11.03 -8.47 -1.75
C ALA A 60 -10.18 -8.43 -0.47
N GLU A 61 -9.02 -7.77 -0.50
CA GLU A 61 -8.18 -7.55 0.69
C GLU A 61 -8.87 -6.70 1.76
N ILE A 62 -9.76 -5.78 1.37
CA ILE A 62 -10.55 -4.99 2.33
C ILE A 62 -11.61 -5.85 3.03
N LEU A 63 -12.36 -6.65 2.26
CA LEU A 63 -13.50 -7.43 2.75
C LEU A 63 -13.08 -8.72 3.46
N HIS A 64 -11.92 -9.28 3.06
CA HIS A 64 -11.37 -10.53 3.55
C HIS A 64 -9.91 -10.32 4.00
N PRO A 65 -9.69 -9.51 5.06
CA PRO A 65 -8.38 -9.05 5.47
C PRO A 65 -7.49 -10.15 6.05
#